data_AF-A0A5N6TDZ6-F1
#
_entry.id   AF-A0A5N6TDZ6-F1
#
_cell.length_a   1.000
_cell.length_b   1.000
_cell.length_c   1.000
_cell.angle_alpha   90.00
_cell.angle_beta   90.00
_cell.angle_gamma   90.00
#
_symmetry.space_group_name_H-M   'P 1'
#
loop_
_entity.id
_entity.type
_entity.pdbx_description
1 polymer ?
#
loop_
_entity_poly.entity_id
_entity_poly.type
_entity_poly.pdbx_seq_one_letter_code
_entity_poly.pdbx_strand_id
1 'polypeptide(L)'
;MSSRLRGIAAESEVAKRKAEDQFQAIQEAERAKRVRKSDSFSLNDMLVSGQKVSGDGLLGVDVVTKGVAVPYQRTFGDDDIKKTTDKDLKALRKEMSDLQLWETWEPNRIKLTPERVYTMTFHPSETKPLIFAGDKMGHLGVLDASQEKPISAKQEDDEDEEDDDPDPVLTTLKPHTRTISSMTVHPSKPTHLYTASYDSSIREMDLEKMTSMERYAPESTSDDVPLSGIDMAADDPNTIYWTTLEGEFGRYDMRARKTNSVAVWRLSEKKIGGFSLYPTQSHYFATASLDRTMRLWDIRKLSHDDPVAVGEHQSRLSVSHAAFNSAGQIATSSYDDSLKLYDFGAKGIASWKPGHTLPDHEMKPDTVVRHNCQTGRWVTILRPQWQLNPQSHIQRFCIGNMNRFVDVYSSSGDQLAQLGGDGITAVPAVAVFHRSKNWIAGGTASGKICLWM
;
A
#
# COMPACT_ATOMS: atom_id res chain seq x y z
N MET A 1 19.13 23.26 58.36
CA MET A 1 19.87 21.99 58.20
C MET A 1 19.39 21.31 56.93
N SER A 2 20.30 21.00 56.01
CA SER A 2 20.02 20.47 54.67
C SER A 2 19.50 19.03 54.70
N SER A 3 18.44 18.76 53.93
CA SER A 3 17.79 17.45 53.79
C SER A 3 18.72 16.33 53.31
N ARG A 4 19.94 16.65 52.84
CA ARG A 4 20.96 15.67 52.41
C ARG A 4 21.64 14.90 53.55
N LEU A 5 21.54 15.34 54.81
CA LEU A 5 22.18 14.68 55.96
C LEU A 5 21.33 13.57 56.62
N ARG A 6 20.14 13.24 56.09
CA ARG A 6 19.25 12.19 56.66
C ARG A 6 19.11 10.90 55.84
N GLY A 7 19.83 10.75 54.73
CA GLY A 7 19.86 9.47 54.00
C GLY A 7 18.53 9.02 53.37
N ILE A 8 17.52 9.88 53.30
CA ILE A 8 16.26 9.59 52.61
C ILE A 8 16.45 9.97 51.14
N ALA A 9 16.69 8.99 50.28
CA ALA A 9 16.65 9.21 48.83
C ALA A 9 15.25 9.74 48.47
N ALA A 10 15.19 10.83 47.70
CA ALA A 10 13.93 11.41 47.28
C ALA A 10 13.13 10.35 46.53
N GLU A 11 11.93 10.00 47.03
CA GLU A 11 11.06 8.97 46.47
C GLU A 11 10.83 9.13 44.96
N SER A 12 10.98 10.36 44.45
CA SER A 12 10.94 10.72 43.02
C SER A 12 12.04 10.07 42.17
N GLU A 13 13.27 9.91 42.68
CA GLU A 13 14.39 9.36 41.89
C GLU A 13 14.33 7.83 41.82
N VAL A 14 13.88 7.19 42.90
CA VAL A 14 13.62 5.75 42.97
C VAL A 14 12.39 5.38 42.13
N ALA A 15 11.33 6.20 42.18
CA ALA A 15 10.15 6.00 41.33
C ALA A 15 10.46 6.21 39.84
N LYS A 16 11.33 7.17 39.50
CA LYS A 16 11.75 7.42 38.11
C LYS A 16 12.60 6.27 37.56
N ARG A 17 13.57 5.76 38.32
CA ARG A 17 14.32 4.54 37.95
C ARG A 17 13.42 3.32 37.81
N LYS A 18 12.48 3.12 38.75
CA LYS A 18 11.54 2.00 38.68
C LYS A 18 10.58 2.09 37.48
N ALA A 19 10.19 3.30 37.07
CA ALA A 19 9.39 3.54 35.87
C ALA A 19 10.20 3.35 34.58
N GLU A 20 11.47 3.77 34.55
CA GLU A 20 12.39 3.53 33.44
C GLU A 20 12.71 2.03 33.30
N ASP A 21 12.96 1.32 34.39
CA ASP A 21 13.19 -0.13 34.43
C ASP A 21 11.93 -0.91 34.02
N GLN A 22 10.74 -0.47 34.44
CA GLN A 22 9.47 -1.08 34.01
C GLN A 22 9.18 -0.79 32.53
N PHE A 23 9.48 0.41 32.03
CA PHE A 23 9.33 0.74 30.62
C PHE A 23 10.33 -0.04 29.75
N GLN A 24 11.58 -0.21 30.21
CA GLN A 24 12.56 -1.07 29.56
C GLN A 24 12.16 -2.53 29.61
N ALA A 25 11.67 -3.04 30.75
CA ALA A 25 11.19 -4.42 30.86
C ALA A 25 9.95 -4.70 30.00
N ILE A 26 9.04 -3.72 29.84
CA ILE A 26 7.90 -3.82 28.92
C ILE A 26 8.38 -3.77 27.46
N GLN A 27 9.33 -2.90 27.12
CA GLN A 27 9.94 -2.87 25.80
C GLN A 27 10.75 -4.14 25.50
N GLU A 28 11.44 -4.73 26.46
CA GLU A 28 12.18 -5.98 26.33
C GLU A 28 11.24 -7.17 26.26
N ALA A 29 10.14 -7.19 27.00
CA ALA A 29 9.09 -8.20 26.88
C ALA A 29 8.34 -8.09 25.55
N GLU A 30 8.11 -6.87 25.03
CA GLU A 30 7.59 -6.66 23.67
C GLU A 30 8.63 -7.02 22.60
N ARG A 31 9.91 -6.69 22.78
CA ARG A 31 11.01 -7.11 21.88
C ARG A 31 11.15 -8.63 21.90
N ALA A 32 11.08 -9.29 23.05
CA ALA A 32 11.11 -10.75 23.19
C ALA A 32 9.89 -11.43 22.52
N LYS A 33 8.73 -10.77 22.49
CA LYS A 33 7.57 -11.19 21.68
C LYS A 33 7.75 -10.92 20.17
N ARG A 34 8.63 -9.99 19.79
CA ARG A 34 8.98 -9.60 18.40
C ARG A 34 10.21 -10.34 17.84
N VAL A 35 10.94 -11.11 18.65
CA VAL A 35 12.07 -11.94 18.17
C VAL A 35 11.56 -13.03 17.23
N ARG A 36 12.17 -13.14 16.05
CA ARG A 36 11.96 -14.18 15.04
C ARG A 36 12.10 -15.57 15.68
N LYS A 37 11.00 -16.30 15.83
CA LYS A 37 11.01 -17.71 16.25
C LYS A 37 11.28 -18.60 15.04
N SER A 38 12.29 -19.48 15.15
CA SER A 38 12.75 -20.34 14.07
C SER A 38 12.08 -21.72 14.01
N ASP A 39 11.20 -22.11 14.95
CA ASP A 39 10.53 -23.42 14.92
C ASP A 39 9.05 -23.38 15.37
N SER A 40 8.30 -24.37 14.90
CA SER A 40 6.83 -24.49 14.90
C SER A 40 6.19 -24.64 16.29
N PHE A 41 5.03 -24.00 16.51
CA PHE A 41 4.21 -24.19 17.71
C PHE A 41 2.71 -24.30 17.39
N SER A 42 2.00 -25.06 18.21
CA SER A 42 0.62 -25.54 18.03
C SER A 42 -0.46 -24.60 18.59
N LEU A 43 -1.69 -24.86 18.14
CA LEU A 43 -2.91 -24.04 18.14
C LEU A 43 -3.58 -23.72 19.51
N ASN A 44 -2.94 -23.96 20.66
CA ASN A 44 -3.63 -23.92 21.96
C ASN A 44 -3.28 -22.75 22.92
N ASP A 45 -2.54 -21.74 22.47
CA ASP A 45 -2.18 -20.57 23.33
C ASP A 45 -2.83 -19.23 22.90
N MET A 46 -3.92 -19.28 22.15
CA MET A 46 -4.60 -18.09 21.62
C MET A 46 -6.02 -17.91 22.18
N LEU A 47 -6.13 -17.82 23.52
CA LEU A 47 -7.30 -17.23 24.18
C LEU A 47 -6.87 -16.11 25.12
N VAL A 48 -7.13 -14.86 24.73
CA VAL A 48 -7.27 -13.75 25.67
C VAL A 48 -8.74 -13.34 25.66
N SER A 49 -9.36 -13.59 26.80
CA SER A 49 -10.75 -13.31 27.13
C SER A 49 -11.11 -11.84 26.87
N GLY A 50 -12.23 -11.65 26.19
CA GLY A 50 -12.83 -10.34 25.97
C GLY A 50 -13.38 -9.76 27.28
N GLN A 51 -12.84 -8.62 27.69
CA GLN A 51 -13.56 -7.67 28.53
C GLN A 51 -14.16 -6.59 27.62
N LYS A 52 -15.49 -6.55 27.57
CA LYS A 52 -16.26 -5.44 27.02
C LYS A 52 -15.88 -4.17 27.79
N VAL A 53 -15.27 -3.19 27.11
CA VAL A 53 -15.17 -1.82 27.63
C VAL A 53 -16.25 -1.00 26.93
N SER A 54 -17.20 -0.52 27.72
CA SER A 54 -18.29 0.36 27.31
C SER A 54 -17.73 1.70 26.80
N GLY A 55 -18.20 2.11 25.63
CA GLY A 55 -17.83 3.37 25.02
C GLY A 55 -18.45 4.56 25.76
N ASP A 56 -17.65 5.25 26.57
CA ASP A 56 -17.82 6.69 26.83
C ASP A 56 -16.58 7.39 27.41
N GLY A 57 -15.37 6.84 27.17
CA GLY A 57 -14.18 7.24 27.95
C GLY A 57 -13.05 7.93 27.19
N LEU A 58 -13.18 8.23 25.90
CA LEU A 58 -12.08 8.85 25.12
C LEU A 58 -12.58 9.99 24.22
N LEU A 59 -13.20 10.99 24.85
CA LEU A 59 -13.53 12.26 24.21
C LEU A 59 -12.28 13.12 24.03
N GLY A 60 -11.77 13.09 22.80
CA GLY A 60 -11.13 14.23 22.14
C GLY A 60 -11.82 14.50 20.79
N VAL A 61 -13.11 14.17 20.69
CA VAL A 61 -13.91 14.22 19.46
C VAL A 61 -14.89 15.36 19.58
N ASP A 62 -14.47 16.59 19.26
CA ASP A 62 -15.45 17.68 19.08
C ASP A 62 -15.03 18.75 18.05
N VAL A 63 -14.15 18.40 17.10
CA VAL A 63 -13.78 19.31 15.98
C VAL A 63 -13.86 18.64 14.59
N VAL A 64 -14.26 17.36 14.46
CA VAL A 64 -14.12 16.58 13.19
C VAL A 64 -15.46 16.11 12.61
N THR A 65 -16.57 16.84 12.80
CA THR A 65 -17.88 16.46 12.21
C THR A 65 -18.29 17.28 10.98
N LYS A 66 -17.46 18.19 10.46
CA LYS A 66 -17.65 18.77 9.12
C LYS A 66 -17.00 17.87 8.06
N GLY A 67 -17.78 16.95 7.48
CA GLY A 67 -17.37 16.15 6.32
C GLY A 67 -17.36 14.63 6.51
N VAL A 68 -18.17 14.11 7.44
CA VAL A 68 -18.34 12.66 7.68
C VAL A 68 -18.61 11.94 6.36
N ALA A 69 -17.81 10.91 6.05
CA ALA A 69 -18.00 10.07 4.87
C ALA A 69 -19.46 9.59 4.82
N VAL A 70 -20.13 9.76 3.69
CA VAL A 70 -21.50 9.29 3.47
C VAL A 70 -21.39 8.01 2.66
N PRO A 71 -21.54 6.82 3.27
CA PRO A 71 -21.42 5.56 2.56
C PRO A 71 -22.37 5.53 1.37
N TYR A 72 -21.88 5.03 0.24
CA TYR A 72 -22.64 4.88 -1.01
C TYR A 72 -23.10 6.19 -1.68
N GLN A 73 -22.67 7.36 -1.19
CA GLN A 73 -22.92 8.61 -1.89
C GLN A 73 -22.04 8.70 -3.14
N ARG A 74 -22.68 8.57 -4.31
CA ARG A 74 -22.01 8.76 -5.60
C ARG A 74 -21.72 10.24 -5.85
N THR A 75 -20.52 10.51 -6.38
CA THR A 75 -20.05 11.84 -6.81
C THR A 75 -19.84 11.92 -8.32
N PHE A 76 -19.96 10.79 -9.01
CA PHE A 76 -19.77 10.68 -10.45
C PHE A 76 -20.76 9.66 -11.03
N GLY A 77 -21.31 9.95 -12.21
CA GLY A 77 -22.20 9.04 -12.94
C GLY A 77 -22.53 9.48 -14.36
N ASP A 78 -23.59 8.92 -14.92
CA ASP A 78 -23.98 9.07 -16.34
C ASP A 78 -24.11 10.53 -16.79
N ASP A 79 -24.57 11.42 -15.91
CA ASP A 79 -24.76 12.83 -16.26
C ASP A 79 -23.41 13.55 -16.48
N ASP A 80 -22.36 13.16 -15.76
CA ASP A 80 -21.01 13.68 -15.98
C ASP A 80 -20.46 13.20 -17.34
N ILE A 81 -20.72 11.94 -17.69
CA ILE A 81 -20.37 11.37 -18.99
C ILE A 81 -21.12 12.12 -20.12
N LYS A 82 -22.42 12.36 -19.96
CA LYS A 82 -23.23 13.09 -20.96
C LYS A 82 -22.69 14.50 -21.18
N LYS A 83 -22.34 15.22 -20.10
CA LYS A 83 -21.78 16.58 -20.12
C LYS A 83 -20.35 16.65 -20.67
N THR A 84 -19.65 15.52 -20.79
CA THR A 84 -18.30 15.48 -21.35
C THR A 84 -18.33 15.79 -22.84
N THR A 85 -17.56 16.82 -23.25
CA THR A 85 -17.46 17.27 -24.64
C THR A 85 -16.30 16.62 -25.39
N ASP A 86 -15.19 16.38 -24.71
CA ASP A 86 -14.04 15.69 -25.28
C ASP A 86 -14.40 14.24 -25.60
N LYS A 87 -14.16 13.83 -26.85
CA LYS A 87 -14.63 12.53 -27.35
C LYS A 87 -13.87 11.36 -26.73
N ASP A 88 -12.56 11.50 -26.56
CA ASP A 88 -11.69 10.43 -26.08
C ASP A 88 -11.89 10.25 -24.57
N LEU A 89 -12.00 11.35 -23.82
CA LEU A 89 -12.34 11.33 -22.41
C LEU A 89 -13.74 10.73 -22.18
N LYS A 90 -14.73 11.09 -23.01
CA LYS A 90 -16.09 10.55 -22.91
C LYS A 90 -16.13 9.05 -23.19
N ALA A 91 -15.40 8.59 -24.21
CA ALA A 91 -15.29 7.18 -24.54
C ALA A 91 -14.67 6.39 -23.38
N LEU A 92 -13.56 6.90 -22.81
CA LEU A 92 -12.90 6.27 -21.67
C LEU A 92 -13.76 6.29 -20.40
N ARG A 93 -14.49 7.37 -20.14
CA ARG A 93 -15.46 7.45 -19.03
C ARG A 93 -16.52 6.36 -19.12
N LYS A 94 -17.05 6.14 -20.33
CA LYS A 94 -18.01 5.06 -20.59
C LYS A 94 -17.37 3.70 -20.36
N GLU A 95 -16.23 3.43 -20.99
CA GLU A 95 -15.50 2.17 -20.86
C GLU A 95 -15.20 1.82 -19.39
N MET A 96 -14.69 2.78 -18.62
CA MET A 96 -14.36 2.56 -17.21
C MET A 96 -15.60 2.44 -16.31
N SER A 97 -16.71 3.09 -16.65
CA SER A 97 -17.97 3.02 -15.88
C SER A 97 -18.78 1.76 -16.20
N ASP A 98 -18.55 1.16 -17.36
CA ASP A 98 -19.21 -0.08 -17.79
C ASP A 98 -18.61 -1.33 -17.12
N LEU A 99 -17.46 -1.22 -16.43
CA LEU A 99 -16.84 -2.32 -15.68
C LEU A 99 -17.78 -2.89 -14.62
N GLN A 100 -18.01 -4.20 -14.65
CA GLN A 100 -18.90 -4.90 -13.73
C GLN A 100 -18.13 -5.68 -12.68
N LEU A 101 -18.77 -5.94 -11.54
CA LEU A 101 -18.23 -6.86 -10.56
C LEU A 101 -18.10 -8.26 -11.17
N TRP A 102 -17.00 -8.94 -10.84
CA TRP A 102 -16.76 -10.31 -11.27
C TRP A 102 -17.88 -11.24 -10.77
N GLU A 103 -18.64 -11.79 -11.71
CA GLU A 103 -19.92 -12.47 -11.43
C GLU A 103 -19.77 -13.89 -10.86
N THR A 104 -18.59 -14.51 -11.03
CA THR A 104 -18.37 -15.89 -10.58
C THR A 104 -18.54 -16.00 -9.06
N TRP A 105 -18.09 -15.02 -8.29
CA TRP A 105 -18.21 -15.05 -6.83
C TRP A 105 -18.59 -13.69 -6.29
N GLU A 106 -19.58 -13.67 -5.39
CA GLU A 106 -19.95 -12.44 -4.71
C GLU A 106 -18.75 -11.90 -3.89
N PRO A 107 -18.53 -10.57 -3.85
CA PRO A 107 -17.42 -9.97 -3.09
C PRO A 107 -17.38 -10.40 -1.61
N ASN A 108 -18.55 -10.71 -1.04
CA ASN A 108 -18.65 -11.15 0.34
C ASN A 108 -18.07 -12.54 0.62
N ARG A 109 -17.97 -13.41 -0.40
CA ARG A 109 -17.43 -14.77 -0.32
C ARG A 109 -15.92 -14.82 -0.60
N ILE A 110 -15.36 -13.81 -1.26
CA ILE A 110 -13.94 -13.74 -1.61
C ILE A 110 -13.09 -13.22 -0.43
N LYS A 111 -13.01 -13.98 0.67
CA LYS A 111 -12.17 -13.65 1.83
C LYS A 111 -10.74 -14.16 1.63
N LEU A 112 -9.96 -13.39 0.87
CA LEU A 112 -8.61 -13.79 0.43
C LEU A 112 -7.55 -13.80 1.55
N THR A 113 -7.73 -12.97 2.58
CA THR A 113 -6.82 -12.93 3.74
C THR A 113 -7.62 -12.94 5.05
N PRO A 114 -7.08 -13.49 6.15
CA PRO A 114 -7.80 -13.55 7.41
C PRO A 114 -7.97 -12.15 8.05
N GLU A 115 -7.05 -11.23 7.77
CA GLU A 115 -6.99 -9.90 8.35
C GLU A 115 -7.10 -8.80 7.29
N ARG A 116 -7.10 -7.54 7.74
CA ARG A 116 -7.11 -6.37 6.84
C ARG A 116 -6.07 -6.46 5.74
N VAL A 117 -6.53 -6.36 4.50
CA VAL A 117 -5.67 -6.19 3.32
C VAL A 117 -4.88 -4.90 3.47
N TYR A 118 -3.56 -5.00 3.38
CA TYR A 118 -2.63 -3.88 3.53
C TYR A 118 -2.00 -3.48 2.19
N THR A 119 -1.78 -4.44 1.29
CA THR A 119 -1.26 -4.20 -0.06
C THR A 119 -1.76 -5.28 -1.01
N MET A 120 -1.83 -4.95 -2.29
CA MET A 120 -2.21 -5.90 -3.35
C MET A 120 -1.34 -5.67 -4.59
N THR A 121 -1.30 -6.65 -5.48
CA THR A 121 -0.82 -6.47 -6.86
C THR A 121 -1.47 -7.50 -7.77
N PHE A 122 -1.63 -7.16 -9.05
CA PHE A 122 -1.88 -8.15 -10.09
C PHE A 122 -0.57 -8.82 -10.52
N HIS A 123 -0.67 -10.07 -10.94
CA HIS A 123 0.32 -10.67 -11.81
C HIS A 123 0.31 -9.95 -13.19
N PRO A 124 1.45 -9.78 -13.88
CA PRO A 124 1.52 -9.05 -15.14
C PRO A 124 0.87 -9.74 -16.35
N SER A 125 0.37 -10.97 -16.19
CA SER A 125 -0.22 -11.74 -17.29
C SER A 125 -1.57 -11.17 -17.72
N GLU A 126 -1.72 -10.98 -19.04
CA GLU A 126 -2.96 -10.55 -19.66
C GLU A 126 -3.97 -11.67 -19.90
N THR A 127 -3.54 -12.93 -19.80
CA THR A 127 -4.39 -14.09 -20.11
C THR A 127 -5.19 -14.56 -18.90
N LYS A 128 -4.73 -14.22 -17.70
CA LYS A 128 -5.25 -14.78 -16.46
C LYS A 128 -5.22 -13.74 -15.34
N PRO A 129 -6.38 -13.32 -14.80
CA PRO A 129 -6.45 -12.37 -13.69
C PRO A 129 -6.02 -13.06 -12.39
N LEU A 130 -4.72 -13.01 -12.11
CA LEU A 130 -4.14 -13.53 -10.87
C LEU A 130 -3.82 -12.36 -9.93
N ILE A 131 -4.40 -12.38 -8.73
CA ILE A 131 -4.31 -11.31 -7.73
C ILE A 131 -3.59 -11.81 -6.49
N PHE A 132 -2.69 -10.99 -5.97
CA PHE A 132 -2.01 -11.20 -4.69
C PHE A 132 -2.47 -10.14 -3.69
N ALA A 133 -2.73 -10.55 -2.45
CA ALA A 133 -3.09 -9.65 -1.36
C ALA A 133 -2.30 -9.96 -0.10
N GLY A 134 -1.63 -8.96 0.45
CA GLY A 134 -0.86 -9.06 1.69
C GLY A 134 -1.61 -8.36 2.82
N ASP A 135 -1.68 -8.99 3.98
CA ASP A 135 -2.42 -8.46 5.13
C ASP A 135 -1.54 -7.87 6.24
N LYS A 136 -2.19 -7.30 7.26
CA LYS A 136 -1.53 -6.67 8.40
C LYS A 136 -0.74 -7.64 9.30
N MET A 137 -0.95 -8.95 9.18
CA MET A 137 -0.36 -10.00 10.04
C MET A 137 0.64 -10.89 9.30
N GLY A 138 0.97 -10.57 8.06
CA GLY A 138 1.99 -11.29 7.29
C GLY A 138 1.45 -12.40 6.40
N HIS A 139 0.12 -12.52 6.25
CA HIS A 139 -0.47 -13.48 5.33
C HIS A 139 -0.50 -12.91 3.91
N LEU A 140 -0.28 -13.80 2.95
CA LEU A 140 -0.32 -13.56 1.53
C LEU A 140 -1.39 -14.46 0.91
N GLY A 141 -2.48 -13.86 0.46
CA GLY A 141 -3.51 -14.54 -0.30
C GLY A 141 -3.25 -14.47 -1.81
N VAL A 142 -3.59 -15.55 -2.52
CA VAL A 142 -3.54 -15.68 -3.97
C VAL A 142 -4.93 -16.05 -4.49
N LEU A 143 -5.46 -15.22 -5.39
CA LEU A 143 -6.74 -15.43 -6.04
C LEU A 143 -6.53 -15.58 -7.54
N ASP A 144 -6.94 -16.73 -8.05
CA ASP A 144 -7.07 -16.98 -9.47
C ASP A 144 -8.51 -16.66 -9.91
N ALA A 145 -8.72 -15.52 -10.57
CA ALA A 145 -10.04 -15.11 -11.06
C ALA A 145 -10.39 -15.68 -12.45
N SER A 146 -9.66 -16.68 -12.95
CA SER A 146 -10.11 -17.52 -14.08
C SER A 146 -10.76 -18.83 -13.65
N GLN A 147 -10.97 -19.03 -12.34
CA GLN A 147 -11.65 -20.21 -11.82
C GLN A 147 -13.12 -20.25 -12.27
N GLU A 148 -13.63 -21.45 -12.54
CA GLU A 148 -15.04 -21.71 -12.84
C GLU A 148 -15.73 -22.30 -11.60
N LYS A 149 -17.05 -22.06 -11.45
CA LYS A 149 -17.81 -22.72 -10.39
C LYS A 149 -17.84 -24.23 -10.65
N PRO A 150 -17.49 -25.08 -9.66
CA PRO A 150 -17.69 -26.51 -9.78
C PRO A 150 -19.16 -26.81 -10.11
N ILE A 151 -19.40 -27.66 -11.12
CA ILE A 151 -20.74 -28.16 -11.41
C ILE A 151 -21.03 -29.25 -10.39
N SER A 152 -21.99 -29.04 -9.49
CA SER A 152 -22.47 -30.10 -8.61
C SER A 152 -23.07 -31.21 -9.48
N ALA A 153 -22.47 -32.40 -9.42
CA ALA A 153 -23.07 -33.59 -10.02
C ALA A 153 -24.28 -33.93 -9.16
N LYS A 154 -25.48 -33.50 -9.58
CA LYS A 154 -26.74 -33.94 -8.96
C LYS A 154 -26.74 -35.47 -8.97
N GLN A 155 -26.58 -36.11 -7.81
CA GLN A 155 -26.98 -37.50 -7.67
C GLN A 155 -28.51 -37.51 -7.65
N GLU A 156 -29.12 -38.31 -8.52
CA GLU A 156 -30.56 -38.29 -8.80
C GLU A 156 -31.45 -38.82 -7.65
N ASP A 157 -30.91 -39.12 -6.47
CA ASP A 157 -31.64 -39.94 -5.47
C ASP A 157 -31.75 -39.38 -4.04
N ASP A 158 -31.28 -38.16 -3.73
CA ASP A 158 -31.48 -37.58 -2.38
C ASP A 158 -32.20 -36.22 -2.44
N GLU A 159 -33.51 -36.23 -2.13
CA GLU A 159 -34.38 -35.03 -2.06
C GLU A 159 -34.08 -34.09 -0.85
N ASP A 160 -33.02 -34.38 -0.09
CA ASP A 160 -32.65 -33.68 1.17
C ASP A 160 -31.24 -33.06 1.16
N GLU A 161 -30.48 -33.08 0.06
CA GLU A 161 -29.19 -32.36 0.00
C GLU A 161 -29.44 -30.85 -0.21
N GLU A 162 -29.18 -30.05 0.84
CA GLU A 162 -29.02 -28.59 0.71
C GLU A 162 -28.10 -28.32 -0.48
N ASP A 163 -28.54 -27.50 -1.45
CA ASP A 163 -27.71 -27.09 -2.59
C ASP A 163 -26.36 -26.54 -2.07
N ASP A 164 -25.34 -27.39 -2.04
CA ASP A 164 -24.00 -27.07 -1.56
C ASP A 164 -23.37 -26.08 -2.57
N ASP A 165 -23.67 -24.79 -2.43
CA ASP A 165 -23.13 -23.72 -3.26
C ASP A 165 -21.61 -23.63 -3.02
N PRO A 166 -20.76 -24.09 -3.95
CA PRO A 166 -19.34 -24.30 -3.70
C PRO A 166 -18.65 -22.97 -3.33
N ASP A 167 -17.60 -23.01 -2.53
CA ASP A 167 -16.82 -21.81 -2.18
C ASP A 167 -15.70 -21.53 -3.20
N PRO A 168 -15.25 -20.27 -3.33
CA PRO A 168 -14.11 -19.92 -4.17
C PRO A 168 -12.83 -20.62 -3.71
N VAL A 169 -12.01 -21.03 -4.68
CA VAL A 169 -10.69 -21.59 -4.40
C VAL A 169 -9.73 -20.44 -4.09
N LEU A 170 -9.29 -20.36 -2.83
CA LEU A 170 -8.40 -19.33 -2.30
C LEU A 170 -7.17 -19.97 -1.69
N THR A 171 -5.98 -19.47 -2.02
CA THR A 171 -4.72 -19.93 -1.40
C THR A 171 -4.22 -18.86 -0.44
N THR A 172 -3.88 -19.22 0.80
CA THR A 172 -3.26 -18.31 1.77
C THR A 172 -1.95 -18.89 2.30
N LEU A 173 -0.89 -18.10 2.23
CA LEU A 173 0.44 -18.38 2.76
C LEU A 173 0.78 -17.37 3.85
N LYS A 174 1.82 -17.63 4.65
CA LYS A 174 2.31 -16.67 5.66
C LYS A 174 3.82 -16.48 5.56
N PRO A 175 4.32 -15.75 4.55
CA PRO A 175 5.75 -15.52 4.36
C PRO A 175 6.38 -14.61 5.44
N HIS A 176 5.56 -13.79 6.11
CA HIS A 176 6.03 -12.76 7.05
C HIS A 176 5.38 -12.89 8.43
N THR A 177 6.02 -12.31 9.44
CA THR A 177 5.52 -12.30 10.82
C THR A 177 4.76 -11.03 11.18
N ARG A 178 4.88 -10.00 10.34
CA ARG A 178 4.23 -8.69 10.48
C ARG A 178 3.63 -8.26 9.13
N THR A 179 3.00 -7.10 9.13
CA THR A 179 2.34 -6.50 7.97
C THR A 179 3.18 -6.58 6.70
N ILE A 180 2.61 -7.18 5.65
CA ILE A 180 3.16 -7.05 4.29
C ILE A 180 2.82 -5.63 3.83
N SER A 181 3.82 -4.76 3.84
CA SER A 181 3.68 -3.31 3.65
C SER A 181 3.52 -2.90 2.19
N SER A 182 4.13 -3.67 1.29
CA SER A 182 4.20 -3.45 -0.15
C SER A 182 4.66 -4.74 -0.83
N MET A 183 4.29 -4.91 -2.09
CA MET A 183 4.72 -6.04 -2.92
C MET A 183 4.85 -5.63 -4.38
N THR A 184 5.65 -6.36 -5.15
CA THR A 184 5.83 -6.10 -6.58
C THR A 184 6.18 -7.38 -7.33
N VAL A 185 5.70 -7.49 -8.57
CA VAL A 185 6.11 -8.53 -9.53
C VAL A 185 6.83 -7.82 -10.68
N HIS A 186 8.09 -8.17 -10.91
CA HIS A 186 8.83 -7.57 -12.01
C HIS A 186 8.34 -8.14 -13.36
N PRO A 187 7.97 -7.33 -14.36
CA PRO A 187 7.41 -7.83 -15.62
C PRO A 187 8.31 -8.80 -16.40
N SER A 188 9.64 -8.68 -16.29
CA SER A 188 10.58 -9.62 -16.92
C SER A 188 10.86 -10.89 -16.11
N LYS A 189 10.38 -10.97 -14.86
CA LYS A 189 10.46 -12.15 -13.98
C LYS A 189 9.08 -12.44 -13.37
N PRO A 190 8.07 -12.76 -14.19
CA PRO A 190 6.68 -12.86 -13.74
C PRO A 190 6.44 -13.97 -12.71
N THR A 191 7.33 -14.98 -12.66
CA THR A 191 7.28 -16.08 -11.71
C THR A 191 7.79 -15.71 -10.31
N HIS A 192 8.27 -14.48 -10.09
CA HIS A 192 8.85 -14.04 -8.82
C HIS A 192 8.06 -12.87 -8.22
N LEU A 193 7.44 -13.08 -7.07
CA LEU A 193 6.79 -12.04 -6.27
C LEU A 193 7.73 -11.59 -5.15
N TYR A 194 7.96 -10.28 -5.04
CA TYR A 194 8.73 -9.69 -3.94
C TYR A 194 7.79 -9.03 -2.93
N THR A 195 7.97 -9.34 -1.64
CA THR A 195 7.17 -8.80 -0.54
C THR A 195 8.07 -8.13 0.49
N ALA A 196 7.74 -6.90 0.88
CA ALA A 196 8.43 -6.16 1.95
C ALA A 196 7.53 -6.03 3.16
N SER A 197 8.10 -6.18 4.36
CA SER A 197 7.32 -6.30 5.58
C SER A 197 7.80 -5.39 6.70
N TYR A 198 6.90 -5.14 7.64
CA TYR A 198 7.22 -4.51 8.92
C TYR A 198 8.11 -5.38 9.81
N ASP A 199 8.40 -6.64 9.44
CA ASP A 199 9.40 -7.49 10.09
C ASP A 199 10.84 -7.26 9.60
N SER A 200 11.09 -6.11 8.97
CA SER A 200 12.39 -5.68 8.43
C SER A 200 12.89 -6.47 7.23
N SER A 201 12.15 -7.47 6.73
CA SER A 201 12.61 -8.35 5.65
C SER A 201 11.92 -8.09 4.31
N ILE A 202 12.69 -8.35 3.24
CA ILE A 202 12.19 -8.52 1.88
C ILE A 202 12.34 -9.99 1.50
N ARG A 203 11.25 -10.61 1.07
CA ARG A 203 11.23 -11.99 0.61
C ARG A 203 10.88 -12.05 -0.86
N GLU A 204 11.49 -13.00 -1.56
CA GLU A 204 11.11 -13.40 -2.91
C GLU A 204 10.37 -14.73 -2.82
N MET A 205 9.21 -14.82 -3.45
CA MET A 205 8.47 -16.04 -3.63
C MET A 205 8.50 -16.45 -5.09
N ASP A 206 9.01 -17.66 -5.35
CA ASP A 206 8.95 -18.33 -6.63
C ASP A 206 7.58 -19.03 -6.74
N LEU A 207 6.74 -18.54 -7.66
CA LEU A 207 5.37 -18.99 -7.86
C LEU A 207 5.28 -20.37 -8.52
N GLU A 208 6.31 -20.79 -9.26
CA GLU A 208 6.33 -22.12 -9.89
C GLU A 208 6.76 -23.18 -8.89
N LYS A 209 7.78 -22.88 -8.08
CA LYS A 209 8.32 -23.81 -7.07
C LYS A 209 7.57 -23.74 -5.74
N MET A 210 6.73 -22.72 -5.54
CA MET A 210 6.07 -22.41 -4.27
C MET A 210 7.07 -22.29 -3.11
N THR A 211 8.23 -21.69 -3.37
CA THR A 211 9.30 -21.49 -2.37
C THR A 211 9.44 -20.01 -2.04
N SER A 212 9.79 -19.70 -0.80
CA SER A 212 10.02 -18.32 -0.35
C SER A 212 11.42 -18.19 0.25
N MET A 213 12.19 -17.24 -0.25
CA MET A 213 13.56 -16.96 0.18
C MET A 213 13.69 -15.53 0.69
N GLU A 214 14.48 -15.35 1.74
CA GLU A 214 14.86 -14.01 2.21
C GLU A 214 15.89 -13.42 1.24
N ARG A 215 15.61 -12.24 0.69
CA ARG A 215 16.53 -11.50 -0.17
C ARG A 215 17.27 -10.43 0.60
N TYR A 216 16.58 -9.75 1.49
CA TYR A 216 17.15 -8.73 2.35
C TYR A 216 16.55 -8.83 3.75
N ALA A 217 17.42 -8.67 4.74
CA ALA A 217 17.10 -8.38 6.13
C ALA A 217 18.34 -7.68 6.74
N PRO A 218 18.19 -6.88 7.80
CA PRO A 218 19.32 -6.41 8.58
C PRO A 218 20.23 -7.55 9.03
N GLU A 219 21.52 -7.26 9.26
CA GLU A 219 22.49 -8.27 9.69
C GLU A 219 22.12 -8.88 11.05
N SER A 220 21.66 -8.04 11.98
CA SER A 220 21.16 -8.50 13.27
C SER A 220 19.66 -8.75 13.22
N THR A 221 19.24 -9.90 13.73
CA THR A 221 17.83 -10.24 13.89
C THR A 221 17.13 -9.40 14.97
N SER A 222 17.88 -8.63 15.76
CA SER A 222 17.33 -7.66 16.72
C SER A 222 16.90 -6.34 16.09
N ASP A 223 17.35 -6.05 14.87
CA ASP A 223 17.16 -4.75 14.25
C ASP A 223 15.72 -4.62 13.72
N ASP A 224 14.94 -3.77 14.38
CA ASP A 224 13.57 -3.44 14.01
C ASP A 224 13.61 -2.22 13.07
N VAL A 225 13.74 -2.47 11.77
CA VAL A 225 13.73 -1.47 10.69
C VAL A 225 12.55 -1.77 9.76
N PRO A 226 11.30 -1.44 10.15
CA PRO A 226 10.12 -1.81 9.38
C PRO A 226 10.13 -1.17 7.99
N LEU A 227 9.98 -2.00 6.96
CA LEU A 227 9.96 -1.54 5.57
C LEU A 227 8.57 -1.02 5.21
N SER A 228 8.47 0.14 4.58
CA SER A 228 7.20 0.80 4.28
C SER A 228 6.76 0.72 2.82
N GLY A 229 7.71 0.43 1.92
CA GLY A 229 7.50 0.29 0.48
C GLY A 229 8.59 -0.59 -0.15
N ILE A 230 8.30 -1.14 -1.32
CA ILE A 230 9.27 -1.80 -2.20
C ILE A 230 8.96 -1.45 -3.66
N ASP A 231 9.99 -1.28 -4.47
CA ASP A 231 9.88 -1.09 -5.91
C ASP A 231 11.12 -1.64 -6.64
N MET A 232 10.98 -1.88 -7.94
CA MET A 232 12.06 -2.37 -8.81
C MET A 232 12.07 -1.58 -10.12
N ALA A 233 13.28 -1.25 -10.57
CA ALA A 233 13.47 -0.59 -11.85
C ALA A 233 13.03 -1.50 -13.00
N ALA A 234 12.21 -0.99 -13.94
CA ALA A 234 11.62 -1.81 -15.01
C ALA A 234 12.66 -2.43 -15.95
N ASP A 235 13.83 -1.80 -16.05
CA ASP A 235 14.98 -2.20 -16.84
C ASP A 235 16.01 -3.05 -16.06
N ASP A 236 15.87 -3.18 -14.73
CA ASP A 236 16.79 -3.95 -13.90
C ASP A 236 16.07 -4.85 -12.88
N PRO A 237 15.79 -6.12 -13.23
CA PRO A 237 15.12 -7.08 -12.36
C PRO A 237 16.01 -7.62 -11.23
N ASN A 238 17.21 -7.07 -11.04
CA ASN A 238 18.16 -7.53 -10.02
C ASN A 238 18.46 -6.46 -8.97
N THR A 239 17.87 -5.27 -9.08
CA THR A 239 18.00 -4.22 -8.05
C THR A 239 16.66 -3.98 -7.39
N ILE A 240 16.64 -4.07 -6.07
CA ILE A 240 15.47 -3.78 -5.25
C ILE A 240 15.67 -2.45 -4.54
N TYR A 241 14.62 -1.65 -4.48
CA TYR A 241 14.57 -0.40 -3.73
C TYR A 241 13.50 -0.51 -2.65
N TRP A 242 13.73 0.12 -1.50
CA TRP A 242 12.76 0.15 -0.41
C TRP A 242 12.81 1.46 0.35
N THR A 243 11.79 1.67 1.17
CA THR A 243 11.77 2.74 2.16
C THR A 243 11.42 2.20 3.53
N THR A 244 11.71 2.95 4.59
CA THR A 244 11.46 2.53 5.98
C THR A 244 10.52 3.48 6.71
N LEU A 245 9.98 3.02 7.84
CA LEU A 245 9.21 3.86 8.76
C LEU A 245 10.03 4.94 9.48
N GLU A 246 11.36 4.87 9.38
CA GLU A 246 12.29 5.85 9.96
C GLU A 246 12.84 6.83 8.91
N GLY A 247 12.29 6.81 7.69
CA GLY A 247 12.61 7.81 6.66
C GLY A 247 13.86 7.48 5.83
N GLU A 248 14.27 6.22 5.81
CA GLU A 248 15.38 5.75 5.00
C GLU A 248 14.90 5.25 3.64
N PHE A 249 15.76 5.39 2.64
CA PHE A 249 15.63 4.79 1.32
C PHE A 249 16.82 3.87 1.10
N GLY A 250 16.56 2.65 0.67
CA GLY A 250 17.59 1.65 0.43
C GLY A 250 17.58 1.14 -1.00
N ARG A 251 18.75 0.70 -1.43
CA ARG A 251 19.00 0.03 -2.71
C ARG A 251 19.81 -1.22 -2.47
N TYR A 252 19.43 -2.33 -3.09
CA TYR A 252 20.12 -3.60 -3.00
C TYR A 252 20.30 -4.19 -4.39
N ASP A 253 21.55 -4.29 -4.86
CA ASP A 253 21.89 -5.01 -6.08
C ASP A 253 22.17 -6.47 -5.76
N MET A 254 21.27 -7.36 -6.16
CA MET A 254 21.32 -8.80 -5.88
C MET A 254 22.45 -9.53 -6.65
N ARG A 255 23.11 -8.86 -7.61
CA ARG A 255 24.26 -9.41 -8.35
C ARG A 255 25.57 -9.16 -7.63
N ALA A 256 25.63 -8.11 -6.81
CA ALA A 256 26.85 -7.69 -6.14
C ALA A 256 27.23 -8.65 -5.00
N ARG A 257 28.54 -8.77 -4.71
CA ARG A 257 29.01 -9.54 -3.55
C ARG A 257 28.50 -8.88 -2.25
N LYS A 258 28.09 -9.72 -1.28
CA LYS A 258 27.41 -9.33 -0.03
C LYS A 258 27.99 -8.13 0.73
N THR A 259 29.29 -7.85 0.64
CA THR A 259 29.94 -6.80 1.43
C THR A 259 29.64 -5.37 0.97
N ASN A 260 29.20 -5.14 -0.27
CA ASN A 260 28.92 -3.79 -0.83
C ASN A 260 27.60 -3.73 -1.62
N SER A 261 26.70 -4.69 -1.42
CA SER A 261 25.50 -4.82 -2.26
C SER A 261 24.37 -3.87 -1.87
N VAL A 262 24.39 -3.36 -0.64
CA VAL A 262 23.33 -2.52 -0.06
C VAL A 262 23.84 -1.09 0.16
N ALA A 263 23.06 -0.10 -0.29
CA ALA A 263 23.26 1.31 -0.02
C ALA A 263 21.98 1.88 0.62
N VAL A 264 22.15 2.71 1.66
CA VAL A 264 21.03 3.32 2.41
C VAL A 264 21.27 4.82 2.58
N TRP A 265 20.22 5.60 2.45
CA TRP A 265 20.21 7.05 2.59
C TRP A 265 19.07 7.48 3.51
N ARG A 266 19.31 8.45 4.41
CA ARG A 266 18.28 9.04 5.26
C ARG A 266 17.63 10.23 4.53
N LEU A 267 16.44 10.03 3.96
CA LEU A 267 15.78 11.04 3.12
C LEU A 267 14.73 11.89 3.87
N SER A 268 14.35 11.47 5.07
CA SER A 268 13.42 12.20 5.94
C SER A 268 13.68 11.85 7.40
N GLU A 269 13.41 12.80 8.29
CA GLU A 269 13.39 12.59 9.76
C GLU A 269 12.09 11.94 10.24
N LYS A 270 11.18 11.63 9.32
CA LYS A 270 9.89 11.00 9.58
C LYS A 270 9.69 9.84 8.62
N LYS A 271 8.73 8.98 8.97
CA LYS A 271 8.23 7.90 8.10
C LYS A 271 8.05 8.34 6.66
N ILE A 272 8.69 7.64 5.74
CA ILE A 272 8.29 7.62 4.34
C ILE A 272 7.16 6.60 4.21
N GLY A 273 5.94 7.10 3.98
CA GLY A 273 4.73 6.28 3.91
C GLY A 273 4.55 5.55 2.58
N GLY A 274 5.22 6.05 1.55
CA GLY A 274 5.16 5.52 0.20
C GLY A 274 6.17 6.18 -0.72
N PHE A 275 6.57 5.44 -1.75
CA PHE A 275 7.45 5.93 -2.81
C PHE A 275 7.19 5.13 -4.09
N SER A 276 7.71 5.63 -5.19
CA SER A 276 7.76 4.93 -6.48
C SER A 276 8.92 5.43 -7.31
N LEU A 277 9.54 4.55 -8.09
CA LEU A 277 10.51 4.89 -9.13
C LEU A 277 9.78 5.44 -10.36
N TYR A 278 10.45 6.28 -11.14
CA TYR A 278 9.96 6.67 -12.45
C TYR A 278 10.21 5.54 -13.47
N PRO A 279 9.20 4.83 -13.99
CA PRO A 279 9.41 3.56 -14.69
C PRO A 279 10.29 3.62 -15.94
N THR A 280 10.29 4.75 -16.66
CA THR A 280 11.10 4.92 -17.88
C THR A 280 12.47 5.53 -17.60
N GLN A 281 12.70 6.09 -16.41
CA GLN A 281 13.98 6.63 -15.97
C GLN A 281 14.15 6.38 -14.47
N SER A 282 14.42 5.12 -14.11
CA SER A 282 14.48 4.59 -12.74
C SER A 282 15.50 5.27 -11.81
N HIS A 283 16.31 6.20 -12.34
CA HIS A 283 17.19 7.04 -11.53
C HIS A 283 16.45 8.21 -10.85
N TYR A 284 15.25 8.56 -11.31
CA TYR A 284 14.34 9.44 -10.59
C TYR A 284 13.33 8.63 -9.77
N PHE A 285 13.02 9.13 -8.58
CA PHE A 285 11.98 8.56 -7.72
C PHE A 285 11.36 9.62 -6.83
N ALA A 286 10.15 9.38 -6.35
CA ALA A 286 9.47 10.29 -5.46
C ALA A 286 9.11 9.62 -4.14
N THR A 287 9.23 10.36 -3.05
CA THR A 287 8.89 9.91 -1.71
C THR A 287 7.78 10.78 -1.13
N ALA A 288 6.84 10.15 -0.43
CA ALA A 288 5.82 10.81 0.37
C ALA A 288 6.07 10.52 1.85
N SER A 289 6.11 11.57 2.68
CA SER A 289 6.46 11.45 4.09
C SER A 289 5.41 12.02 5.05
N LEU A 290 5.45 11.49 6.26
CA LEU A 290 4.72 11.99 7.43
C LEU A 290 5.18 13.41 7.82
N ASP A 291 6.35 13.86 7.37
CA ASP A 291 6.80 15.26 7.49
C ASP A 291 5.99 16.26 6.64
N ARG A 292 4.99 15.76 5.90
CA ARG A 292 4.08 16.51 5.00
C ARG A 292 4.71 16.89 3.67
N THR A 293 5.81 16.27 3.28
CA THR A 293 6.48 16.56 2.01
C THR A 293 6.25 15.46 0.97
N MET A 294 6.16 15.89 -0.28
CA MET A 294 6.53 15.08 -1.44
C MET A 294 7.87 15.61 -1.95
N ARG A 295 8.85 14.73 -2.08
CA ARG A 295 10.18 15.06 -2.62
C ARG A 295 10.45 14.23 -3.86
N LEU A 296 11.02 14.87 -4.87
CA LEU A 296 11.56 14.23 -6.07
C LEU A 296 13.08 14.12 -5.94
N TRP A 297 13.64 12.97 -6.26
CA TRP A 297 15.05 12.64 -6.04
C TRP A 297 15.70 12.13 -7.32
N ASP A 298 17.01 12.39 -7.47
CA ASP A 298 17.86 11.77 -8.49
C ASP A 298 18.93 10.92 -7.78
N ILE A 299 18.82 9.59 -7.89
CA ILE A 299 19.71 8.66 -7.22
C ILE A 299 21.18 8.82 -7.66
N ARG A 300 21.43 9.38 -8.86
CA ARG A 300 22.79 9.62 -9.38
C ARG A 300 23.52 10.73 -8.60
N LYS A 301 22.80 11.51 -7.79
CA LYS A 301 23.30 12.62 -6.99
C LYS A 301 22.96 12.51 -5.50
N LEU A 302 22.51 11.34 -5.06
CA LEU A 302 22.11 11.10 -3.68
C LEU A 302 23.36 10.91 -2.80
N SER A 303 23.72 11.95 -2.03
CA SER A 303 24.81 11.90 -1.05
C SER A 303 24.38 11.12 0.19
N HIS A 304 25.29 10.36 0.80
CA HIS A 304 25.01 9.66 2.07
C HIS A 304 24.97 10.61 3.27
N ASP A 305 25.70 11.73 3.21
CA ASP A 305 25.82 12.67 4.34
C ASP A 305 24.73 13.75 4.31
N ASP A 306 24.38 14.23 3.11
CA ASP A 306 23.41 15.31 2.91
C ASP A 306 22.60 15.09 1.61
N PRO A 307 21.57 14.22 1.64
CA PRO A 307 20.74 13.96 0.47
C PRO A 307 19.94 15.20 0.07
N VAL A 308 20.18 15.70 -1.14
CA VAL A 308 19.45 16.86 -1.69
C VAL A 308 18.43 16.38 -2.73
N ALA A 309 17.17 16.80 -2.54
CA ALA A 309 16.09 16.55 -3.48
C ALA A 309 16.23 17.42 -4.74
N VAL A 310 15.76 16.92 -5.88
CA VAL A 310 15.55 17.72 -7.10
C VAL A 310 14.57 18.86 -6.81
N GLY A 311 13.55 18.58 -6.00
CA GLY A 311 12.60 19.57 -5.51
C GLY A 311 11.69 18.99 -4.44
N GLU A 312 11.04 19.87 -3.69
CA GLU A 312 10.12 19.54 -2.62
C GLU A 312 8.80 20.30 -2.76
N HIS A 313 7.70 19.62 -2.45
CA HIS A 313 6.40 20.24 -2.25
C HIS A 313 5.83 19.90 -0.88
N GLN A 314 5.48 20.93 -0.10
CA GLN A 314 4.87 20.78 1.21
C GLN A 314 3.33 20.77 1.13
N SER A 315 2.72 19.74 1.69
CA SER A 315 1.28 19.58 1.84
C SER A 315 0.80 20.09 3.21
N ARG A 316 -0.51 20.33 3.33
CA ARG A 316 -1.11 20.82 4.59
C ARG A 316 -1.02 19.79 5.71
N LEU A 317 -1.26 18.51 5.39
CA LEU A 317 -1.11 17.35 6.26
C LEU A 317 -0.21 16.30 5.60
N SER A 318 0.02 15.18 6.28
CA SER A 318 0.93 14.13 5.85
C SER A 318 0.60 13.60 4.45
N VAL A 319 1.65 13.32 3.68
CA VAL A 319 1.52 12.70 2.35
C VAL A 319 1.67 11.20 2.53
N SER A 320 0.68 10.46 2.06
CA SER A 320 0.53 9.03 2.31
C SER A 320 1.32 8.18 1.32
N HIS A 321 1.34 8.60 0.05
CA HIS A 321 2.00 7.91 -1.03
C HIS A 321 2.25 8.86 -2.20
N ALA A 322 3.30 8.60 -2.97
CA ALA A 322 3.62 9.27 -4.23
C ALA A 322 3.80 8.16 -5.27
N ALA A 323 2.98 8.16 -6.32
CA ALA A 323 2.98 7.15 -7.36
C ALA A 323 3.34 7.80 -8.71
N PHE A 324 4.39 7.31 -9.35
CA PHE A 324 4.82 7.67 -10.69
C PHE A 324 4.10 6.83 -11.75
N ASN A 325 3.86 7.44 -12.91
CA ASN A 325 3.52 6.72 -14.13
C ASN A 325 4.66 6.78 -15.15
N SER A 326 4.52 6.03 -16.24
CA SER A 326 5.49 5.96 -17.34
C SER A 326 5.64 7.29 -18.11
N ALA A 327 4.66 8.20 -18.01
CA ALA A 327 4.67 9.51 -18.66
C ALA A 327 5.41 10.60 -17.86
N GLY A 328 5.90 10.29 -16.65
CA GLY A 328 6.61 11.25 -15.80
C GLY A 328 5.68 12.09 -14.92
N GLN A 329 4.46 11.61 -14.71
CA GLN A 329 3.48 12.26 -13.84
C GLN A 329 3.44 11.56 -12.49
N ILE A 330 3.14 12.32 -11.43
CA ILE A 330 3.01 11.82 -10.07
C ILE A 330 1.60 12.09 -9.56
N ALA A 331 0.97 11.08 -8.98
CA ALA A 331 -0.22 11.24 -8.15
C ALA A 331 0.16 11.04 -6.68
N THR A 332 -0.26 11.98 -5.83
CA THR A 332 -0.09 11.85 -4.38
C THR A 332 -1.44 11.80 -3.69
N SER A 333 -1.57 10.99 -2.64
CA SER A 333 -2.68 11.06 -1.69
C SER A 333 -2.19 11.65 -0.36
N SER A 334 -3.02 12.46 0.29
CA SER A 334 -2.70 13.09 1.56
C SER A 334 -3.88 13.04 2.53
N TYR A 335 -3.57 13.03 3.83
CA TYR A 335 -4.57 13.19 4.89
C TYR A 335 -5.25 14.56 4.88
N ASP A 336 -4.76 15.50 4.07
CA ASP A 336 -5.40 16.77 3.80
C ASP A 336 -6.58 16.69 2.85
N ASP A 337 -6.97 15.45 2.49
CA ASP A 337 -8.22 15.18 1.81
C ASP A 337 -8.19 15.65 0.35
N SER A 338 -6.99 15.59 -0.24
CA SER A 338 -6.73 15.89 -1.63
C SER A 338 -5.86 14.83 -2.30
N LEU A 339 -6.06 14.71 -3.60
CA LEU A 339 -5.09 14.16 -4.54
C LEU A 339 -4.38 15.34 -5.19
N LYS A 340 -3.05 15.30 -5.23
CA LYS A 340 -2.25 16.31 -5.94
C LYS A 340 -1.50 15.63 -7.08
N LEU A 341 -1.65 16.20 -8.28
CA LEU A 341 -1.09 15.68 -9.52
C LEU A 341 0.01 16.62 -10.01
N TYR A 342 1.14 16.05 -10.43
CA TYR A 342 2.31 16.78 -10.90
C TYR A 342 2.73 16.20 -12.25
N ASP A 343 2.93 17.05 -13.25
CA ASP A 343 3.37 16.66 -14.58
C ASP A 343 4.84 17.07 -14.81
N PHE A 344 5.75 16.22 -14.35
CA PHE A 344 7.18 16.41 -14.62
C PHE A 344 7.57 15.99 -16.04
N GLY A 345 6.74 15.17 -16.70
CA GLY A 345 6.85 14.86 -18.13
C GLY A 345 6.80 16.12 -18.98
N ALA A 346 5.78 16.95 -18.77
CA ALA A 346 5.62 18.26 -19.41
C ALA A 346 6.75 19.25 -19.07
N LYS A 347 7.34 19.12 -17.88
CA LYS A 347 8.52 19.89 -17.43
C LYS A 347 9.85 19.33 -17.97
N GLY A 348 9.80 18.28 -18.78
CA GLY A 348 10.96 17.73 -19.47
C GLY A 348 11.90 16.90 -18.59
N ILE A 349 11.37 16.25 -17.53
CA ILE A 349 12.14 15.37 -16.63
C ILE A 349 13.06 14.40 -17.38
N ALA A 350 12.60 13.94 -18.55
CA ALA A 350 13.34 13.02 -19.38
C ALA A 350 14.69 13.56 -19.91
N SER A 351 14.84 14.88 -19.97
CA SER A 351 16.01 15.59 -20.50
C SER A 351 16.92 16.17 -19.43
N TRP A 352 16.52 16.09 -18.15
CA TRP A 352 17.27 16.69 -17.06
C TRP A 352 18.60 15.96 -16.83
N LYS A 353 19.67 16.77 -16.70
CA LYS A 353 21.01 16.29 -16.40
C LYS A 353 21.15 15.98 -14.91
N PRO A 354 22.08 15.08 -14.52
CA PRO A 354 22.37 14.82 -13.12
C PRO A 354 22.67 16.12 -12.35
N GLY A 355 21.94 16.36 -11.26
CA GLY A 355 22.08 17.57 -10.44
C GLY A 355 21.16 18.71 -10.85
N HIS A 356 20.20 18.48 -11.74
CA HIS A 356 19.10 19.39 -11.98
C HIS A 356 18.31 19.65 -10.68
N THR A 357 17.92 20.89 -10.46
CA THR A 357 17.10 21.33 -9.33
C THR A 357 15.93 22.14 -9.84
N LEU A 358 14.76 21.93 -9.26
CA LEU A 358 13.54 22.65 -9.58
C LEU A 358 13.31 23.79 -8.59
N PRO A 359 12.87 24.97 -9.06
CA PRO A 359 12.40 26.02 -8.17
C PRO A 359 11.03 25.68 -7.57
N ASP A 360 10.71 26.24 -6.40
CA ASP A 360 9.49 25.95 -5.63
C ASP A 360 8.18 26.06 -6.44
N HIS A 361 8.12 27.00 -7.40
CA HIS A 361 6.92 27.21 -8.20
C HIS A 361 6.68 26.07 -9.20
N GLU A 362 7.73 25.38 -9.67
CA GLU A 362 7.62 24.21 -10.55
C GLU A 362 7.30 22.92 -9.76
N MET A 363 7.53 22.91 -8.45
CA MET A 363 7.11 21.83 -7.56
C MET A 363 5.64 21.91 -7.13
N LYS A 364 4.93 22.99 -7.45
CA LYS A 364 3.49 23.07 -7.18
C LYS A 364 2.73 22.02 -8.01
N PRO A 365 1.64 21.46 -7.45
CA PRO A 365 0.80 20.54 -8.19
C PRO A 365 0.09 21.27 -9.34
N ASP A 366 0.03 20.61 -10.48
CA ASP A 366 -0.64 21.10 -11.68
C ASP A 366 -2.16 20.97 -11.52
N THR A 367 -2.62 19.90 -10.85
CA THR A 367 -4.03 19.72 -10.46
C THR A 367 -4.15 19.29 -9.00
N VAL A 368 -5.15 19.84 -8.30
CA VAL A 368 -5.56 19.40 -6.96
C VAL A 368 -7.02 18.97 -7.00
N VAL A 369 -7.28 17.70 -6.69
CA VAL A 369 -8.62 17.11 -6.64
C VAL A 369 -9.00 16.88 -5.18
N ARG A 370 -10.19 17.34 -4.76
CA ARG A 370 -10.74 16.99 -3.45
C ARG A 370 -11.08 15.50 -3.43
N HIS A 371 -10.59 14.76 -2.44
CA HIS A 371 -10.84 13.34 -2.30
C HIS A 371 -10.98 12.94 -0.81
N ASN A 372 -11.80 11.94 -0.50
CA ASN A 372 -12.04 11.51 0.88
C ASN A 372 -10.98 10.49 1.33
N CYS A 373 -9.83 11.00 1.78
CA CYS A 373 -8.65 10.23 2.17
C CYS A 373 -8.57 9.94 3.68
N GLN A 374 -9.62 10.25 4.46
CA GLN A 374 -9.61 10.16 5.93
C GLN A 374 -9.68 8.72 6.44
N THR A 375 -8.59 7.97 6.25
CA THR A 375 -8.50 6.61 6.79
C THR A 375 -8.26 6.67 8.29
N GLY A 376 -9.22 6.13 9.05
CA GLY A 376 -9.04 5.90 10.48
C GLY A 376 -8.07 4.74 10.75
N ARG A 377 -7.86 4.41 12.03
CA ARG A 377 -6.97 3.32 12.48
C ARG A 377 -7.25 1.97 11.80
N TRP A 378 -8.50 1.70 11.45
CA TRP A 378 -8.98 0.40 11.01
C TRP A 378 -8.98 0.22 9.49
N VAL A 379 -8.78 1.28 8.72
CA VAL A 379 -8.76 1.23 7.24
C VAL A 379 -7.33 1.43 6.74
N THR A 380 -6.93 0.65 5.75
CA THR A 380 -5.61 0.82 5.12
C THR A 380 -5.55 2.16 4.40
N ILE A 381 -4.39 2.81 4.44
CA ILE A 381 -4.19 4.12 3.82
C ILE A 381 -4.44 4.02 2.31
N LEU A 382 -5.23 4.95 1.77
CA LEU A 382 -5.59 4.98 0.35
C LEU A 382 -4.37 5.46 -0.45
N ARG A 383 -3.93 4.64 -1.41
CA ARG A 383 -2.77 4.92 -2.26
C ARG A 383 -3.25 4.98 -3.72
N PRO A 384 -2.91 6.03 -4.48
CA PRO A 384 -3.15 6.02 -5.92
C PRO A 384 -2.28 4.93 -6.57
N GLN A 385 -2.84 4.23 -7.55
CA GLN A 385 -2.15 3.21 -8.33
C GLN A 385 -2.40 3.43 -9.82
N TRP A 386 -1.35 3.79 -10.55
CA TRP A 386 -1.41 4.00 -11.99
C TRP A 386 -1.58 2.69 -12.74
N GLN A 387 -2.34 2.73 -13.83
CA GLN A 387 -2.19 1.72 -14.86
C GLN A 387 -0.88 1.98 -15.61
N LEU A 388 0.04 1.01 -15.62
CA LEU A 388 1.40 1.21 -16.15
C LEU A 388 1.43 1.37 -17.68
N ASN A 389 0.60 0.60 -18.38
CA ASN A 389 0.52 0.51 -19.83
C ASN A 389 -0.94 0.68 -20.30
N PRO A 390 -1.52 1.88 -20.16
CA PRO A 390 -2.87 2.13 -20.63
C PRO A 390 -2.96 1.96 -22.15
N GLN A 391 -4.08 1.40 -22.63
CA GLN A 391 -4.33 1.20 -24.08
C GLN A 391 -4.67 2.50 -24.83
N SER A 392 -4.97 3.57 -24.10
CA SER A 392 -5.22 4.90 -24.66
C SER A 392 -4.17 5.89 -24.18
N HIS A 393 -4.07 7.03 -24.86
CA HIS A 393 -3.10 8.08 -24.51
C HIS A 393 -3.40 8.75 -23.15
N ILE A 394 -4.62 8.59 -22.61
CA ILE A 394 -5.02 9.13 -21.31
C ILE A 394 -4.48 8.22 -20.21
N GLN A 395 -3.47 8.73 -19.50
CA GLN A 395 -2.96 8.11 -18.28
C GLN A 395 -4.02 8.15 -17.18
N ARG A 396 -4.10 7.07 -16.39
CA ARG A 396 -5.15 6.89 -15.37
C ARG A 396 -4.67 6.09 -14.18
N PHE A 397 -5.26 6.37 -13.02
CA PHE A 397 -4.99 5.66 -11.78
C PHE A 397 -6.27 5.41 -11.00
N CYS A 398 -6.26 4.39 -10.14
CA CYS A 398 -7.36 4.08 -9.23
C CYS A 398 -6.95 4.38 -7.80
N ILE A 399 -7.95 4.66 -6.97
CA ILE A 399 -7.77 4.84 -5.53
C ILE A 399 -9.08 4.50 -4.80
N GLY A 400 -8.99 3.87 -3.63
CA GLY A 400 -10.17 3.67 -2.79
C GLY A 400 -10.71 5.00 -2.25
N ASN A 401 -12.00 5.07 -1.96
CA ASN A 401 -12.67 6.24 -1.40
C ASN A 401 -13.47 5.83 -0.15
N MET A 402 -13.39 6.63 0.93
CA MET A 402 -14.10 6.36 2.18
C MET A 402 -15.64 6.32 2.06
N ASN A 403 -16.21 6.78 0.94
CA ASN A 403 -17.62 6.58 0.58
C ASN A 403 -17.93 5.14 0.09
N ARG A 404 -16.98 4.21 0.17
CA ARG A 404 -17.06 2.79 -0.25
C ARG A 404 -17.07 2.56 -1.76
N PHE A 405 -16.29 3.36 -2.48
CA PHE A 405 -16.05 3.17 -3.91
C PHE A 405 -14.56 3.01 -4.19
N VAL A 406 -14.23 2.53 -5.39
CA VAL A 406 -12.93 2.77 -6.01
C VAL A 406 -13.13 3.84 -7.09
N ASP A 407 -12.49 4.98 -6.92
CA ASP A 407 -12.52 6.05 -7.92
C ASP A 407 -11.38 5.84 -8.93
N VAL A 408 -11.66 6.18 -10.19
CA VAL A 408 -10.67 6.20 -11.26
C VAL A 408 -10.53 7.64 -11.74
N TYR A 409 -9.30 8.13 -11.83
CA TYR A 409 -8.99 9.49 -12.30
C TYR A 409 -8.00 9.44 -13.47
N SER A 410 -8.11 10.42 -14.36
CA SER A 410 -7.07 10.73 -15.36
C SER A 410 -5.89 11.44 -14.71
N SER A 411 -4.79 11.58 -15.45
CA SER A 411 -3.65 12.40 -15.03
C SER A 411 -3.91 13.90 -14.97
N SER A 412 -4.94 14.40 -15.64
CA SER A 412 -5.42 15.78 -15.52
C SER A 412 -6.28 16.01 -14.28
N GLY A 413 -6.72 14.95 -13.59
CA GLY A 413 -7.61 15.00 -12.43
C GLY A 413 -9.10 14.87 -12.77
N ASP A 414 -9.42 14.50 -14.00
CA ASP A 414 -10.79 14.20 -14.40
C ASP A 414 -11.22 12.85 -13.82
N GLN A 415 -12.33 12.81 -13.09
CA GLN A 415 -12.91 11.53 -12.67
C GLN A 415 -13.41 10.77 -13.91
N LEU A 416 -12.99 9.50 -14.02
CA LEU A 416 -13.29 8.61 -15.14
C LEU A 416 -14.39 7.61 -14.78
N ALA A 417 -14.37 7.10 -13.55
CA ALA A 417 -15.38 6.17 -13.04
C ALA A 417 -15.42 6.21 -11.51
N GLN A 418 -16.50 5.65 -10.97
CA GLN A 418 -16.69 5.41 -9.55
C GLN A 418 -17.27 4.00 -9.36
N LEU A 419 -16.39 3.07 -9.06
CA LEU A 419 -16.68 1.64 -9.04
C LEU A 419 -17.23 1.23 -7.68
N GLY A 420 -18.37 0.58 -7.71
CA GLY A 420 -19.07 0.03 -6.54
C GLY A 420 -19.86 -1.19 -6.99
N GLY A 421 -20.88 -1.54 -6.21
CA GLY A 421 -21.80 -2.62 -6.56
C GLY A 421 -22.26 -3.37 -5.31
N ASP A 422 -23.21 -4.27 -5.54
CA ASP A 422 -23.80 -5.06 -4.46
C ASP A 422 -22.78 -6.01 -3.85
N GLY A 423 -22.98 -6.35 -2.57
CA GLY A 423 -22.03 -7.17 -1.81
C GLY A 423 -20.80 -6.43 -1.27
N ILE A 424 -20.52 -5.19 -1.70
CA ILE A 424 -19.45 -4.36 -1.12
C ILE A 424 -19.93 -3.72 0.19
N THR A 425 -19.59 -4.36 1.30
CA THR A 425 -20.02 -3.95 2.65
C THR A 425 -19.01 -3.07 3.40
N ALA A 426 -17.77 -2.98 2.90
CA ALA A 426 -16.67 -2.23 3.50
C ALA A 426 -15.92 -1.40 2.46
N VAL A 427 -15.13 -0.42 2.92
CA VAL A 427 -14.32 0.43 2.02
C VAL A 427 -13.27 -0.44 1.31
N PRO A 428 -13.26 -0.50 -0.04
CA PRO A 428 -12.21 -1.14 -0.82
C PRO A 428 -10.96 -0.24 -0.83
N ALA A 429 -10.27 -0.21 0.31
CA ALA A 429 -9.21 0.75 0.61
C ALA A 429 -7.92 0.52 -0.20
N VAL A 430 -7.63 -0.72 -0.56
CA VAL A 430 -6.45 -1.09 -1.35
C VAL A 430 -6.90 -1.34 -2.78
N ALA A 431 -6.85 -0.31 -3.62
CA ALA A 431 -7.20 -0.41 -5.03
C ALA A 431 -5.95 -0.61 -5.90
N VAL A 432 -5.98 -1.56 -6.82
CA VAL A 432 -4.89 -1.81 -7.77
C VAL A 432 -5.43 -2.01 -9.18
N PHE A 433 -4.70 -1.48 -10.16
CA PHE A 433 -4.93 -1.73 -11.58
C PHE A 433 -4.11 -2.92 -12.05
N HIS A 434 -4.68 -3.73 -12.96
CA HIS A 434 -3.85 -4.56 -13.80
C HIS A 434 -3.03 -3.68 -14.75
N ARG A 435 -1.78 -4.08 -15.05
CA ARG A 435 -0.81 -3.20 -15.76
C ARG A 435 -1.27 -2.71 -17.13
N SER A 436 -2.06 -3.50 -17.88
CA SER A 436 -2.44 -3.19 -19.28
C SER A 436 -3.92 -3.39 -19.62
N LYS A 437 -4.60 -4.34 -18.97
CA LYS A 437 -6.07 -4.48 -18.94
C LYS A 437 -6.73 -3.50 -17.96
N ASN A 438 -7.98 -3.11 -18.23
CA ASN A 438 -8.78 -2.25 -17.36
C ASN A 438 -9.40 -3.00 -16.15
N TRP A 439 -8.77 -4.09 -15.73
CA TRP A 439 -9.17 -4.82 -14.52
C TRP A 439 -8.72 -4.07 -13.27
N ILE A 440 -9.60 -3.96 -12.29
CA ILE A 440 -9.34 -3.30 -11.02
C ILE A 440 -9.73 -4.23 -9.89
N ALA A 441 -8.86 -4.40 -8.90
CA ALA A 441 -9.17 -5.12 -7.68
C ALA A 441 -9.15 -4.17 -6.47
N GLY A 442 -10.09 -4.35 -5.55
CA GLY A 442 -10.20 -3.60 -4.30
C GLY A 442 -10.14 -4.53 -3.08
N GLY A 443 -9.23 -4.25 -2.15
CA GLY A 443 -9.08 -4.97 -0.90
C GLY A 443 -9.66 -4.22 0.29
N THR A 444 -10.35 -4.93 1.17
CA THR A 444 -11.08 -4.34 2.32
C THR A 444 -10.41 -4.61 3.67
N ALA A 445 -10.88 -3.91 4.70
CA ALA A 445 -10.41 -4.09 6.08
C ALA A 445 -10.75 -5.45 6.70
N SER A 446 -11.67 -6.21 6.11
CA SER A 446 -12.07 -7.56 6.56
C SER A 446 -11.35 -8.69 5.80
N GLY A 447 -10.37 -8.36 4.96
CA GLY A 447 -9.61 -9.35 4.18
C GLY A 447 -10.29 -9.79 2.89
N LYS A 448 -11.42 -9.16 2.54
CA LYS A 448 -12.20 -9.48 1.33
C LYS A 448 -11.76 -8.67 0.12
N ILE A 449 -11.95 -9.25 -1.07
CA ILE A 449 -11.62 -8.65 -2.36
C ILE A 449 -12.88 -8.41 -3.19
N CYS A 450 -12.95 -7.27 -3.86
CA CYS A 450 -13.82 -7.03 -5.00
C CYS A 450 -12.98 -6.89 -6.27
N LEU A 451 -13.51 -7.33 -7.41
CA LEU A 451 -12.83 -7.33 -8.70
C LEU A 451 -13.81 -6.79 -9.74
N TRP A 452 -13.38 -5.79 -10.51
CA TRP A 452 -14.11 -5.24 -11.65
C TRP A 452 -13.33 -5.52 -12.93
N MET A 453 -14.01 -6.06 -13.96
CA MET A 453 -13.37 -6.46 -15.21
C MET A 453 -14.16 -6.08 -16.46
#